data_AF-A0A5U0U9F3-F1
#
_entry.id   AF-A0A5U0U9F3-F1
#
_cell.length_a   1.000
_cell.length_b   1.000
_cell.length_c   1.000
_cell.angle_alpha   90.00
_cell.angle_beta   90.00
_cell.angle_gamma   90.00
#
_symmetry.space_group_name_H-M   'P 1'
#
loop_
_entity.id
_entity.type
_entity.pdbx_description
1 polymer ?
#
loop_
_entity_poly.entity_id
_entity_poly.type
_entity_poly.pdbx_seq_one_letter_code
_entity_poly.pdbx_strand_id
1 'polypeptide(L)' 'MTEYLDDKDKELLKEIQKDCAQTLWQLAYKVGLTPT' A
#
# COMPACT_ATOMS: atom_id res chain seq x y z
N MET A 1 -12.42 16.59 9.36
CA MET A 1 -12.63 15.50 8.39
C MET A 1 -11.41 15.43 7.47
N THR A 2 -10.25 14.97 7.96
CA THR A 2 -9.05 14.83 7.09
C THR A 2 -7.86 14.13 7.77
N GLU A 3 -8.04 12.92 8.29
CA GLU A 3 -6.94 11.94 8.27
C GLU A 3 -7.54 10.64 7.74
N TYR A 4 -7.67 10.60 6.40
CA TYR A 4 -8.29 9.51 5.66
C TYR A 4 -7.28 8.47 5.18
N LEU A 5 -6.01 8.65 5.53
CA LEU A 5 -4.93 7.73 5.20
C LEU A 5 -4.09 7.51 6.44
N ASP A 6 -4.15 6.28 6.93
CA ASP A 6 -3.20 5.82 7.94
C ASP A 6 -1.80 5.72 7.32
N ASP A 7 -0.79 5.64 8.17
CA ASP A 7 0.60 5.60 7.70
C ASP A 7 0.87 4.41 6.78
N LYS A 8 0.14 3.31 6.96
CA LYS A 8 0.16 2.15 6.06
C LYS A 8 -0.39 2.47 4.67
N ASP A 9 -1.44 3.28 4.57
CA ASP A 9 -1.98 3.68 3.27
C ASP A 9 -0.98 4.59 2.53
N LYS A 10 -0.30 5.48 3.25
CA LYS A 10 0.77 6.31 2.69
C LYS A 10 1.95 5.46 2.21
N GLU A 11 2.29 4.40 2.94
CA GLU A 11 3.35 3.47 2.56
C GLU A 11 2.97 2.63 1.34
N LEU A 12 1.72 2.14 1.29
CA LEU A 12 1.17 1.45 0.13
C LEU A 12 1.21 2.32 -1.13
N LEU A 13 0.79 3.58 -1.02
CA LEU A 13 0.83 4.52 -2.14
C LEU A 13 2.26 4.79 -2.63
N LYS A 14 3.24 4.86 -1.73
CA LYS A 14 4.66 4.99 -2.11
C LYS A 14 5.15 3.77 -2.89
N GLU A 15 4.75 2.56 -2.49
CA GLU A 15 5.14 1.34 -3.22
C GLU A 15 4.47 1.25 -4.59
N ILE A 16 3.19 1.64 -4.69
CA ILE A 16 2.48 1.72 -5.99
C ILE A 16 3.14 2.74 -6.91
N GLN A 17 3.50 3.93 -6.40
CA GLN A 17 4.16 4.97 -7.21
C GLN A 17 5.54 4.56 -7.73
N LYS A 18 6.27 3.70 -7.00
CA LYS A 18 7.57 3.17 -7.46
C LYS A 18 7.41 2.18 -8.61
N ASP A 19 6.34 1.39 -8.60
CA ASP A 19 6.11 0.33 -9.57
C ASP A 19 4.62 -0.05 -9.62
N CYS A 20 3.91 0.59 -10.55
CA CYS A 20 2.49 0.35 -10.78
C CYS A 20 2.17 -1.05 -11.33
N ALA A 21 3.18 -1.85 -11.71
CA ALA A 21 2.99 -3.21 -12.21
C ALA A 21 2.94 -4.25 -11.07
N GLN A 22 3.18 -3.86 -9.82
CA GLN A 22 3.12 -4.78 -8.68
C GLN A 22 1.71 -5.30 -8.46
N THR A 23 1.63 -6.59 -8.18
CA THR A 23 0.37 -7.23 -7.82
C THR A 23 -0.08 -6.79 -6.43
N LEU A 24 -1.39 -6.78 -6.18
CA LEU A 24 -1.96 -6.49 -4.86
C LEU A 24 -1.34 -7.35 -3.75
N TRP A 25 -0.99 -8.60 -4.07
CA TRP A 25 -0.32 -9.51 -3.15
C TRP A 25 1.09 -9.03 -2.75
N GLN A 26 1.88 -8.57 -3.71
CA GLN A 26 3.23 -8.05 -3.44
C GLN A 26 3.18 -6.75 -2.64
N LEU A 27 2.24 -5.86 -2.99
CA LEU A 27 2.03 -4.60 -2.30
C LEU A 27 1.57 -4.84 -0.85
N ALA A 28 0.58 -5.70 -0.65
CA ALA A 28 0.10 -6.06 0.69
C ALA A 28 1.21 -6.69 1.53
N TYR A 29 1.97 -7.64 0.98
CA TYR A 29 3.09 -8.28 1.68
C TYR A 29 4.15 -7.27 2.15
N LYS A 30 4.51 -6.31 1.30
CA LYS A 30 5.50 -5.27 1.65
C LYS A 30 5.04 -4.35 2.77
N VAL A 31 3.74 -4.04 2.82
CA VAL A 31 3.14 -3.16 3.85
C VAL A 31 2.70 -3.98 5.09
N GLY A 32 3.00 -5.29 5.13
CA GLY A 32 2.61 -6.16 6.25
C GLY A 32 1.10 -6.34 6.37
N LEU A 33 0.39 -6.30 5.24
CA LEU A 33 -1.04 -6.55 5.12
C LEU A 33 -1.25 -7.95 4.51
N THR A 34 -2.24 -8.67 5.01
CA THR A 34 -2.75 -9.87 4.35
C THR A 34 -3.76 -9.47 3.28
N PRO A 35 -3.51 -9.75 1.99
CA PRO A 35 -4.46 -9.51 0.93
C PRO A 35 -5.65 -10.48 1.10
N THR A 36 -6.81 -9.95 1.46
CA THR A 36 -8.10 -10.65 1.45
C THR A 36 -8.88 -10.32 0.19
#